data_AF-A0A5B8MRQ9-F1
#
_entry.id   AF-A0A5B8MRQ9-F1
#
_cell.length_a   1.000
_cell.length_b   1.000
_cell.length_c   1.000
_cell.angle_alpha   90.00
_cell.angle_beta   90.00
_cell.angle_gamma   90.00
#
_symmetry.space_group_name_H-M   'P 1'
#
loop_
_entity.id
_entity.type
_entity.pdbx_description
1 polymer ?
#
loop_
_entity_poly.entity_id
_entity_poly.type
_entity_poly.pdbx_seq_one_letter_code
_entity_poly.pdbx_strand_id
1 'polypeptide(L)'
;MARWATSLGVGRTFCVSLLLFVLFVSLALHFSLGPGSVSPEWIARRKLDAALKVSSAMNGSYFNPSANFSFVHISKGAGSTFIRLLKSAPLDVCPRSEAGREHSAWYQHQVACKDANYHMVSLRSPRHHVWSLFTQCKYGPWGKRVTNGTNFPNSGNEVECEECDETDFDRWLESFLPMGPDKERYYNCYHPANYQSRALTSHHVNPHGVDNHQHRPNLTLAEETYRDFDFVASADFVHESRCLLYYRLGPDAPANTVSYLNTACNCNNQSGVDDVHVSHHALGHRATLRDLPPRTLSKIENLTQIDTEIYITALKDFIARIAWLESKSALGRRVLCDSILEKWEPELAYLNLSVTELYNGVRKELQRL
;
A
#
# COMPACT_ATOMS: atom_id res chain seq x y z
N MET A 1 -40.23 -4.41 -28.41
CA MET A 1 -41.26 -5.32 -27.84
C MET A 1 -42.69 -4.97 -28.27
N ALA A 2 -43.11 -3.71 -28.35
CA ALA A 2 -44.50 -3.35 -28.73
C ALA A 2 -44.96 -3.79 -30.15
N ARG A 3 -44.03 -4.04 -31.09
CA ARG A 3 -44.35 -4.54 -32.44
C ARG A 3 -44.42 -6.08 -32.57
N TRP A 4 -44.07 -6.82 -31.52
CA TRP A 4 -44.14 -8.30 -31.53
C TRP A 4 -45.43 -8.84 -30.90
N ALA A 5 -46.21 -8.02 -30.19
CA ALA A 5 -47.36 -8.47 -29.41
C ALA A 5 -48.67 -8.64 -30.21
N THR A 6 -48.76 -8.12 -31.44
CA THR A 6 -50.00 -8.17 -32.24
C THR A 6 -50.18 -9.48 -33.02
N SER A 7 -49.15 -10.32 -33.14
CA SER A 7 -49.19 -11.56 -33.93
C SER A 7 -49.73 -12.78 -33.18
N LEU A 8 -49.85 -12.73 -31.84
CA LEU A 8 -50.08 -13.93 -31.03
C LEU A 8 -51.43 -13.97 -30.30
N GLY A 9 -52.35 -13.03 -30.57
CA GLY A 9 -53.68 -13.02 -29.93
C GLY A 9 -53.63 -12.92 -28.39
N VAL A 10 -52.50 -12.49 -27.83
CA VAL A 10 -52.29 -12.38 -26.39
C VAL A 10 -53.01 -11.12 -25.90
N GLY A 11 -54.17 -11.31 -25.26
CA GLY A 11 -55.00 -10.23 -24.76
C GLY A 11 -54.23 -9.29 -23.82
N ARG A 12 -54.58 -7.99 -23.84
CA ARG A 12 -53.96 -6.92 -23.04
C ARG A 12 -53.76 -7.29 -21.57
N THR A 13 -54.64 -8.10 -20.99
CA THR A 13 -54.57 -8.61 -19.62
C THR A 13 -53.33 -9.47 -19.36
N PHE A 14 -52.91 -10.32 -20.30
CA PHE A 14 -51.77 -11.22 -20.09
C PHE A 14 -50.43 -10.46 -20.10
N CYS A 15 -50.28 -9.43 -20.94
CA CYS A 15 -49.10 -8.56 -20.93
C CYS A 15 -48.96 -7.79 -19.60
N VAL A 16 -50.08 -7.31 -19.03
CA VAL A 16 -50.06 -6.61 -17.73
C VAL A 16 -49.69 -7.57 -16.60
N SER A 17 -50.22 -8.79 -16.59
CA SER A 17 -49.88 -9.81 -15.59
C SER A 17 -48.41 -10.25 -15.67
N LEU A 18 -47.84 -10.40 -16.87
CA LEU A 18 -46.43 -10.76 -17.04
C LEU A 18 -45.50 -9.63 -16.59
N LEU A 19 -45.85 -8.37 -16.89
CA LEU A 19 -45.06 -7.21 -16.47
C LEU A 19 -45.09 -7.01 -14.95
N LEU A 20 -46.25 -7.23 -14.34
CA LEU A 20 -46.39 -7.25 -12.88
C LEU A 20 -45.64 -8.43 -12.25
N PHE A 21 -45.63 -9.61 -12.88
CA PHE A 21 -44.86 -10.76 -12.39
C PHE A 21 -43.34 -10.51 -12.48
N VAL A 22 -42.85 -9.94 -13.58
CA VAL A 22 -41.43 -9.58 -13.73
C VAL A 22 -41.04 -8.47 -12.73
N LEU A 23 -41.90 -7.48 -12.51
CA LEU A 23 -41.69 -6.47 -11.47
C LEU A 23 -41.70 -7.08 -10.08
N PHE A 24 -42.64 -7.99 -9.79
CA PHE A 24 -42.74 -8.65 -8.49
C PHE A 24 -41.57 -9.59 -8.22
N VAL A 25 -41.10 -10.33 -9.23
CA VAL A 25 -39.89 -11.16 -9.14
C VAL A 25 -38.64 -10.29 -9.00
N SER A 26 -38.55 -9.18 -9.73
CA SER A 26 -37.43 -8.23 -9.58
C SER A 26 -37.44 -7.58 -8.20
N LEU A 27 -38.60 -7.19 -7.67
CA LEU A 27 -38.76 -6.63 -6.33
C LEU A 27 -38.49 -7.68 -5.26
N ALA A 28 -38.99 -8.91 -5.43
CA ALA A 28 -38.75 -10.03 -4.51
C ALA A 28 -37.29 -10.47 -4.51
N LEU A 29 -36.60 -10.42 -5.66
CA LEU A 29 -35.15 -10.60 -5.74
C LEU A 29 -34.40 -9.42 -5.14
N HIS A 30 -34.88 -8.17 -5.27
CA HIS A 30 -34.28 -7.01 -4.60
C HIS A 30 -34.49 -7.02 -3.08
N PHE A 31 -35.60 -7.61 -2.58
CA PHE A 31 -35.87 -7.76 -1.15
C PHE A 31 -35.23 -9.04 -0.55
N SER A 32 -35.12 -10.13 -1.31
CA SER A 32 -34.45 -11.37 -0.87
C SER A 32 -32.92 -11.30 -1.02
N LEU A 33 -32.44 -10.47 -1.95
CA LEU A 33 -31.03 -10.09 -2.11
C LEU A 33 -30.84 -8.61 -1.80
N GLY A 34 -31.59 -8.09 -0.82
CA GLY A 34 -31.25 -6.80 -0.21
C GLY A 34 -29.77 -6.84 0.19
N PRO A 35 -29.03 -5.71 0.13
CA PRO A 35 -27.60 -5.68 0.44
C PRO A 35 -27.40 -6.42 1.74
N GLY A 36 -26.88 -7.65 1.62
CA GLY A 36 -26.99 -8.64 2.68
C GLY A 36 -26.34 -8.03 3.89
N SER A 37 -27.13 -7.80 4.94
CA SER A 37 -26.59 -7.37 6.23
C SER A 37 -25.75 -8.54 6.72
N VAL A 38 -24.47 -8.50 6.34
CA VAL A 38 -23.47 -9.45 6.79
C VAL A 38 -23.57 -9.44 8.30
N SER A 39 -23.98 -10.56 8.90
CA SER A 39 -24.23 -10.57 10.33
C SER A 39 -22.96 -10.15 11.07
N PRO A 40 -23.06 -9.34 12.14
CA PRO A 40 -21.89 -8.95 12.94
C PRO A 40 -21.03 -10.16 13.36
N GLU A 41 -21.66 -11.32 13.56
CA GLU A 41 -20.99 -12.58 13.87
C GLU A 41 -20.12 -13.08 12.72
N TRP A 42 -20.57 -12.99 11.46
CA TRP A 42 -19.75 -13.38 10.30
C TRP A 42 -18.51 -12.49 10.17
N ILE A 43 -18.66 -11.18 10.39
CA ILE A 43 -17.55 -10.23 10.37
C ILE A 43 -16.55 -10.56 11.49
N ALA A 44 -17.04 -10.84 12.70
CA ALA A 44 -16.20 -11.23 13.83
C ALA A 44 -15.44 -12.54 13.55
N ARG A 45 -16.10 -13.56 12.99
CA ARG A 45 -15.43 -14.83 12.61
C ARG A 45 -14.33 -14.62 11.58
N ARG A 46 -14.55 -13.81 10.54
CA ARG A 46 -13.50 -13.52 9.55
C ARG A 46 -12.33 -12.75 10.16
N LYS A 47 -12.60 -11.81 11.07
CA LYS A 47 -11.53 -11.11 11.82
C LYS A 47 -10.72 -12.10 12.68
N LEU A 48 -11.40 -13.04 13.33
CA LEU A 48 -10.77 -14.08 14.14
C LEU A 48 -9.92 -15.05 13.29
N ASP A 49 -10.45 -15.53 12.16
CA ASP A 49 -9.72 -16.41 11.25
C ASP A 49 -8.46 -15.75 10.70
N ALA A 50 -8.54 -14.46 10.37
CA ALA A 50 -7.37 -13.68 9.94
C ALA A 50 -6.34 -13.55 11.09
N ALA A 51 -6.78 -13.22 12.30
CA ALA A 51 -5.92 -13.11 13.47
C ALA A 51 -5.24 -14.45 13.82
N LEU A 52 -5.98 -15.56 13.75
CA LEU A 52 -5.46 -16.91 14.00
C LEU A 52 -4.45 -17.34 12.93
N LYS A 53 -4.73 -17.06 11.65
CA LYS A 53 -3.77 -17.31 10.56
C LYS A 53 -2.48 -16.53 10.74
N VAL A 54 -2.58 -15.25 11.11
CA VAL A 54 -1.41 -14.42 11.42
C VAL A 54 -0.65 -14.97 12.61
N SER A 55 -1.33 -15.30 13.71
CA SER A 55 -0.69 -15.86 14.90
C SER A 55 0.05 -17.17 14.59
N SER A 56 -0.60 -18.08 13.87
CA SER A 56 0.00 -19.35 13.44
C SER A 56 1.21 -19.12 12.52
N ALA A 57 1.10 -18.21 11.55
CA ALA A 57 2.19 -17.88 10.63
C ALA A 57 3.38 -17.20 11.33
N MET A 58 3.14 -16.44 12.42
CA MET A 58 4.20 -15.71 13.13
C MET A 58 4.81 -16.50 14.29
N ASN A 59 4.11 -17.49 14.86
CA ASN A 59 4.62 -18.28 15.97
C ASN A 59 5.75 -19.22 15.49
N GLY A 60 6.98 -18.95 15.93
CA GLY A 60 8.16 -19.76 15.62
C GLY A 60 8.78 -19.55 14.23
N SER A 61 8.28 -18.60 13.42
CA SER A 61 8.85 -18.26 12.10
C SER A 61 9.87 -17.12 12.19
N TYR A 62 10.97 -17.37 12.89
CA TYR A 62 12.08 -16.43 12.94
C TYR A 62 12.89 -16.45 11.64
N PHE A 63 13.35 -15.28 11.23
CA PHE A 63 14.34 -15.12 10.18
C PHE A 63 15.71 -15.47 10.74
N ASN A 64 16.47 -16.29 10.03
CA ASN A 64 17.88 -16.50 10.32
C ASN A 64 18.66 -15.22 9.97
N PRO A 65 19.27 -14.50 10.93
CA PRO A 65 19.97 -13.25 10.65
C PRO A 65 21.24 -13.42 9.79
N SER A 66 21.76 -14.65 9.70
CA SER A 66 22.91 -14.99 8.84
C SER A 66 22.52 -15.38 7.42
N ALA A 67 21.22 -15.39 7.09
CA ALA A 67 20.73 -15.68 5.75
C ALA A 67 20.81 -14.45 4.84
N ASN A 68 20.55 -14.66 3.55
CA ASN A 68 20.51 -13.60 2.56
C ASN A 68 19.12 -12.99 2.46
N PHE A 69 19.03 -11.66 2.50
CA PHE A 69 17.78 -10.92 2.40
C PHE A 69 17.72 -10.17 1.07
N SER A 70 16.62 -10.30 0.35
CA SER A 70 16.29 -9.47 -0.81
C SER A 70 15.30 -8.40 -0.42
N PHE A 71 15.54 -7.15 -0.81
CA PHE A 71 14.60 -6.05 -0.64
C PHE A 71 14.22 -5.45 -2.00
N VAL A 72 12.96 -5.60 -2.40
CA VAL A 72 12.39 -4.96 -3.60
C VAL A 72 12.17 -3.47 -3.31
N HIS A 73 13.01 -2.63 -3.91
CA HIS A 73 12.90 -1.18 -3.76
C HIS A 73 11.86 -0.61 -4.73
N ILE A 74 10.61 -0.51 -4.29
CA ILE A 74 9.59 0.28 -5.00
C ILE A 74 9.86 1.77 -4.72
N SER A 75 10.07 2.55 -5.78
CA SER A 75 10.42 3.97 -5.62
C SER A 75 9.45 4.70 -4.72
N LYS A 76 9.97 5.55 -3.83
CA LYS A 76 9.20 6.37 -2.89
C LYS A 76 8.25 5.59 -1.95
N GLY A 77 8.40 4.28 -1.88
CA GLY A 77 7.82 3.40 -0.87
C GLY A 77 8.69 3.26 0.39
N ALA A 78 9.58 4.22 0.66
CA ALA A 78 10.58 4.19 1.75
C ALA A 78 11.66 3.08 1.66
N GLY A 79 11.95 2.56 0.46
CA GLY A 79 12.92 1.47 0.31
C GLY A 79 14.34 1.82 0.77
N SER A 80 14.85 3.03 0.51
CA SER A 80 16.16 3.44 1.06
C SER A 80 16.21 3.42 2.59
N THR A 81 15.12 3.81 3.26
CA THR A 81 15.00 3.71 4.72
C THR A 81 15.07 2.26 5.17
N PHE A 82 14.30 1.35 4.57
CA PHE A 82 14.30 -0.05 5.00
C PHE A 82 15.59 -0.78 4.67
N ILE A 83 16.23 -0.49 3.53
CA ILE A 83 17.57 -1.03 3.21
C ILE A 83 18.60 -0.56 4.23
N ARG A 84 18.56 0.72 4.64
CA ARG A 84 19.42 1.24 5.71
C ARG A 84 19.15 0.50 7.03
N LEU A 85 17.89 0.32 7.41
CA LEU A 85 17.51 -0.39 8.63
C LEU A 85 18.02 -1.84 8.66
N LEU A 86 17.85 -2.58 7.57
CA LEU A 86 18.33 -3.97 7.46
C LEU A 86 19.86 -4.06 7.58
N LYS A 87 20.59 -3.12 6.96
CA LYS A 87 22.06 -3.05 7.06
C LYS A 87 22.54 -2.62 8.44
N SER A 88 21.79 -1.73 9.09
CA SER A 88 22.06 -1.36 10.48
C SER A 88 21.82 -2.54 11.43
N ALA A 89 20.99 -3.53 11.06
CA ALA A 89 20.79 -4.78 11.78
C ALA A 89 21.81 -5.88 11.35
N PRO A 90 23.06 -5.49 11.06
CA PRO A 90 24.06 -6.19 10.21
C PRO A 90 23.61 -7.41 9.37
N LEU A 91 22.52 -7.31 8.61
CA LEU A 91 22.05 -8.40 7.75
C LEU A 91 22.74 -8.38 6.37
N ASP A 92 22.87 -9.53 5.71
CA ASP A 92 23.29 -9.59 4.30
C ASP A 92 22.12 -9.22 3.38
N VAL A 93 22.13 -8.00 2.86
CA VAL A 93 21.01 -7.41 2.12
C VAL A 93 21.39 -7.15 0.66
N CYS A 94 20.60 -7.71 -0.24
CA CYS A 94 20.54 -7.37 -1.65
C CYS A 94 19.35 -6.42 -1.87
N PRO A 95 19.56 -5.16 -2.30
CA PRO A 95 20.78 -4.61 -2.89
C PRO A 95 21.81 -4.07 -1.88
N ARG A 96 23.09 -4.15 -2.28
CA ARG A 96 24.24 -3.68 -1.47
C ARG A 96 24.31 -2.17 -1.27
N SER A 97 23.73 -1.37 -2.17
CA SER A 97 23.64 0.10 -2.01
C SER A 97 22.34 0.47 -1.29
N GLU A 98 22.37 1.48 -0.42
CA GLU A 98 21.17 2.01 0.26
C GLU A 98 20.15 2.61 -0.71
N ALA A 99 20.62 3.31 -1.73
CA ALA A 99 19.74 3.79 -2.80
C ALA A 99 19.06 2.61 -3.53
N GLY A 100 19.71 1.44 -3.54
CA GLY A 100 19.24 0.26 -4.26
C GLY A 100 19.09 0.49 -5.77
N ARG A 101 18.70 -0.56 -6.49
CA ARG A 101 18.09 -0.40 -7.82
C ARG A 101 16.61 -0.65 -7.66
N GLU A 102 15.80 0.16 -8.33
CA GLU A 102 14.34 0.08 -8.31
C GLU A 102 13.90 -1.00 -9.33
N HIS A 103 14.07 -2.27 -8.96
CA HIS A 103 13.67 -3.42 -9.78
C HIS A 103 12.22 -3.84 -9.52
N SER A 104 11.60 -4.49 -10.52
CA SER A 104 10.35 -5.21 -10.26
C SER A 104 10.57 -6.38 -9.31
N ALA A 105 9.51 -6.84 -8.65
CA ALA A 105 9.56 -8.00 -7.76
C ALA A 105 10.09 -9.24 -8.49
N TRP A 106 9.57 -9.52 -9.70
CA TRP A 106 10.04 -10.63 -10.51
C TRP A 106 11.53 -10.54 -10.83
N TYR A 107 12.01 -9.39 -11.32
CA TYR A 107 13.42 -9.25 -11.69
C TYR A 107 14.34 -9.35 -10.47
N GLN A 108 13.93 -8.75 -9.35
CA GLN A 108 14.66 -8.85 -8.09
C GLN A 108 14.78 -10.32 -7.64
N HIS A 109 13.67 -11.04 -7.63
CA HIS A 109 13.61 -12.42 -7.11
C HIS A 109 14.26 -13.43 -8.05
N GLN A 110 14.16 -13.24 -9.37
CA GLN A 110 14.60 -14.24 -10.34
C GLN A 110 15.98 -13.96 -10.92
N VAL A 111 16.44 -12.71 -10.86
CA VAL A 111 17.66 -12.27 -11.54
C VAL A 111 18.65 -11.61 -10.59
N ALA A 112 18.26 -10.49 -9.97
CA ALA A 112 19.21 -9.65 -9.23
C ALA A 112 19.63 -10.25 -7.88
N CYS A 113 18.69 -10.87 -7.17
CA CYS A 113 18.86 -11.40 -5.82
C CYS A 113 18.27 -12.81 -5.68
N LYS A 114 18.49 -13.64 -6.72
CA LYS A 114 17.92 -15.00 -6.84
C LYS A 114 18.34 -15.99 -5.74
N ASP A 115 19.45 -15.71 -5.07
CA ASP A 115 20.00 -16.55 -4.02
C ASP A 115 19.61 -16.05 -2.61
N ALA A 116 18.62 -15.14 -2.53
CA ALA A 116 18.08 -14.68 -1.26
C ALA A 116 17.19 -15.76 -0.62
N ASN A 117 17.24 -15.85 0.71
CA ASN A 117 16.41 -16.75 1.50
C ASN A 117 15.10 -16.09 1.94
N TYR A 118 15.11 -14.76 2.09
CA TYR A 118 13.95 -13.99 2.49
C TYR A 118 13.72 -12.83 1.53
N HIS A 119 12.47 -12.64 1.12
CA HIS A 119 12.05 -11.58 0.22
C HIS A 119 11.24 -10.54 0.98
N MET A 120 11.64 -9.28 0.82
CA MET A 120 11.04 -8.13 1.50
C MET A 120 10.65 -7.05 0.52
N VAL A 121 9.64 -6.29 0.88
CA VAL A 121 9.21 -5.08 0.15
C VAL A 121 8.62 -4.08 1.13
N SER A 122 8.52 -2.82 0.73
CA SER A 122 7.74 -1.82 1.45
C SER A 122 6.68 -1.20 0.54
N LEU A 123 5.50 -0.98 1.10
CA LEU A 123 4.38 -0.32 0.44
C LEU A 123 4.03 0.98 1.17
N ARG A 124 3.39 1.90 0.46
CA ARG A 124 2.95 3.20 0.98
C ARG A 124 1.52 3.49 0.54
N SER A 125 0.77 4.24 1.34
CA SER A 125 -0.60 4.63 0.98
C SER A 125 -0.61 5.34 -0.39
N PRO A 126 -1.49 4.93 -1.33
CA PRO A 126 -1.45 5.41 -2.71
C PRO A 126 -1.39 6.94 -2.87
N ARG A 127 -2.14 7.69 -2.06
CA ARG A 127 -2.11 9.17 -2.10
C ARG A 127 -0.72 9.72 -1.75
N HIS A 128 -0.16 9.27 -0.63
CA HIS A 128 1.19 9.68 -0.18
C HIS A 128 2.28 9.20 -1.11
N HIS A 129 2.12 8.03 -1.71
CA HIS A 129 3.06 7.50 -2.68
C HIS A 129 3.11 8.35 -3.95
N VAL A 130 1.96 8.68 -4.54
CA VAL A 130 1.88 9.47 -5.77
C VAL A 130 2.42 10.90 -5.57
N TRP A 131 2.09 11.55 -4.45
CA TRP A 131 2.69 12.85 -4.09
C TRP A 131 4.22 12.76 -3.98
N SER A 132 4.71 11.68 -3.37
CA SER A 132 6.15 11.47 -3.21
C SER A 132 6.87 11.22 -4.55
N LEU A 133 6.23 10.52 -5.50
CA LEU A 133 6.74 10.38 -6.86
C LEU A 133 6.87 11.74 -7.56
N PHE A 134 5.83 12.58 -7.48
CA PHE A 134 5.84 13.93 -8.05
C PHE A 134 6.96 14.80 -7.47
N THR A 135 7.07 14.85 -6.14
CA THR A 135 8.09 15.67 -5.45
C THR A 135 9.51 15.17 -5.73
N GLN A 136 9.70 13.87 -5.95
CA GLN A 136 10.98 13.34 -6.44
C GLN A 136 11.31 13.85 -7.85
N CYS A 137 10.32 13.93 -8.75
CA CYS A 137 10.49 14.48 -10.09
C CYS A 137 10.79 15.99 -10.06
N LYS A 138 10.09 16.74 -9.20
CA LYS A 138 10.20 18.20 -9.10
C LYS A 138 11.48 18.65 -8.37
N TYR A 139 11.76 18.07 -7.22
CA TYR A 139 12.79 18.55 -6.30
C TYR A 139 14.05 17.69 -6.26
N GLY A 140 13.94 16.39 -6.55
CA GLY A 140 15.08 15.47 -6.50
C GLY A 140 16.12 15.78 -7.57
N PRO A 141 17.44 15.63 -7.27
CA PRO A 141 18.50 15.85 -8.27
C PRO A 141 18.35 14.99 -9.53
N TRP A 142 17.91 13.73 -9.35
CA TRP A 142 17.57 12.84 -10.47
C TRP A 142 16.36 13.36 -11.25
N GLY A 143 15.30 13.76 -10.55
CA GLY A 143 14.06 14.28 -11.14
C GLY A 143 14.32 15.50 -12.02
N LYS A 144 14.97 16.53 -11.47
CA LYS A 144 15.34 17.75 -12.21
C LYS A 144 16.14 17.46 -13.47
N ARG A 145 17.02 16.45 -13.44
CA ARG A 145 17.82 16.06 -14.61
C ARG A 145 16.96 15.39 -15.69
N VAL A 146 16.07 14.47 -15.32
CA VAL A 146 15.27 13.73 -16.30
C VAL A 146 14.12 14.56 -16.86
N THR A 147 13.56 15.48 -16.07
CA THR A 147 12.49 16.38 -16.51
C THR A 147 13.02 17.61 -17.27
N ASN A 148 14.34 17.83 -17.29
CA ASN A 148 14.94 18.95 -18.02
C ASN A 148 14.63 18.88 -19.53
N GLY A 149 14.25 20.01 -20.11
CA GLY A 149 13.84 20.10 -21.53
C GLY A 149 12.47 19.48 -21.83
N THR A 150 11.69 19.14 -20.81
CA THR A 150 10.29 18.71 -20.94
C THR A 150 9.34 19.80 -20.46
N ASN A 151 8.03 19.64 -20.69
CA ASN A 151 7.01 20.55 -20.17
C ASN A 151 6.58 20.21 -18.72
N PHE A 152 7.45 19.57 -17.92
CA PHE A 152 7.11 19.16 -16.56
C PHE A 152 6.73 20.38 -15.70
N PRO A 153 5.60 20.35 -14.98
CA PRO A 153 5.15 21.49 -14.19
C PRO A 153 6.08 21.71 -13.00
N ASN A 154 6.77 22.85 -12.98
CA ASN A 154 7.90 23.13 -12.11
C ASN A 154 7.95 24.60 -11.64
N SER A 155 6.80 25.18 -11.29
CA SER A 155 6.74 26.50 -10.67
C SER A 155 7.31 26.47 -9.25
N GLY A 156 7.91 27.58 -8.79
CA GLY A 156 8.40 27.70 -7.40
C GLY A 156 9.55 26.75 -7.01
N ASN A 157 10.48 26.44 -7.91
CA ASN A 157 11.55 25.45 -7.63
C ASN A 157 12.60 25.87 -6.60
N GLU A 158 12.62 27.15 -6.18
CA GLU A 158 13.64 27.74 -5.31
C GLU A 158 13.16 27.92 -3.86
N VAL A 159 11.85 27.94 -3.62
CA VAL A 159 11.24 28.18 -2.31
C VAL A 159 10.08 27.21 -2.13
N GLU A 160 9.87 26.74 -0.90
CA GLU A 160 8.67 25.97 -0.58
C GLU A 160 7.42 26.79 -0.89
N CYS A 161 6.57 26.27 -1.79
CA CYS A 161 5.34 26.96 -2.20
C CYS A 161 4.22 25.93 -2.31
N GLU A 162 3.42 25.81 -1.25
CA GLU A 162 2.33 24.83 -1.16
C GLU A 162 1.30 25.00 -2.28
N GLU A 163 0.85 26.24 -2.54
CA GLU A 163 -0.11 26.53 -3.62
C GLU A 163 0.45 26.20 -5.02
N CYS A 164 1.74 26.49 -5.24
CA CYS A 164 2.44 26.17 -6.48
C CYS A 164 2.57 24.64 -6.65
N ASP A 165 2.88 23.93 -5.57
CA ASP A 165 3.03 22.47 -5.56
C ASP A 165 1.72 21.77 -5.84
N GLU A 166 0.62 22.21 -5.23
CA GLU A 166 -0.70 21.68 -5.54
C GLU A 166 -1.09 21.89 -7.00
N THR A 167 -0.84 23.10 -7.53
CA THR A 167 -1.14 23.44 -8.93
C THR A 167 -0.32 22.61 -9.90
N ASP A 168 0.98 22.47 -9.64
CA ASP A 168 1.87 21.67 -10.48
C ASP A 168 1.56 20.17 -10.39
N PHE A 169 1.22 19.69 -9.19
CA PHE A 169 0.82 18.31 -8.98
C PHE A 169 -0.47 17.98 -9.74
N ASP A 170 -1.48 18.86 -9.69
CA ASP A 170 -2.73 18.67 -10.43
C ASP A 170 -2.53 18.63 -11.95
N ARG A 171 -1.65 19.50 -12.48
CA ARG A 171 -1.24 19.51 -13.90
C ARG A 171 -0.44 18.27 -14.27
N TRP A 172 0.43 17.81 -13.39
CA TRP A 172 1.19 16.57 -13.58
C TRP A 172 0.26 15.37 -13.68
N LEU A 173 -0.71 15.24 -12.76
CA LEU A 173 -1.72 14.17 -12.81
C LEU A 173 -2.59 14.23 -14.07
N GLU A 174 -3.02 15.44 -14.48
CA GLU A 174 -3.82 15.64 -15.69
C GLU A 174 -3.12 15.13 -16.95
N SER A 175 -1.78 15.20 -16.98
CA SER A 175 -1.03 14.75 -18.14
C SER A 175 -1.09 13.24 -18.39
N PHE A 176 -1.47 12.43 -17.40
CA PHE A 176 -1.64 10.98 -17.50
C PHE A 176 -3.11 10.54 -17.65
N LEU A 177 -4.04 11.50 -17.78
CA LEU A 177 -5.47 11.24 -17.90
C LEU A 177 -6.03 11.72 -19.25
N PRO A 178 -6.90 10.93 -19.91
CA PRO A 178 -7.16 9.51 -19.63
C PRO A 178 -5.90 8.66 -19.81
N MET A 179 -5.79 7.54 -19.09
CA MET A 179 -4.66 6.62 -19.25
C MET A 179 -4.62 6.07 -20.68
N GLY A 180 -3.46 6.11 -21.32
CA GLY A 180 -3.30 5.67 -22.70
C GLY A 180 -1.85 5.56 -23.18
N PRO A 181 -1.62 4.91 -24.33
CA PRO A 181 -0.29 4.66 -24.90
C PRO A 181 0.58 5.90 -25.06
N ASP A 182 -0.02 7.03 -25.42
CA ASP A 182 0.66 8.30 -25.65
C ASP A 182 1.22 8.94 -24.37
N LYS A 183 0.89 8.37 -23.20
CA LYS A 183 1.27 8.89 -21.88
C LYS A 183 2.32 8.03 -21.16
N GLU A 184 2.81 6.96 -21.80
CA GLU A 184 3.68 5.94 -21.18
C GLU A 184 5.01 6.46 -20.60
N ARG A 185 5.58 7.52 -21.20
CA ARG A 185 6.89 8.10 -20.81
C ARG A 185 6.84 9.61 -20.61
N TYR A 186 5.70 10.12 -20.13
CA TYR A 186 5.52 11.56 -20.03
C TYR A 186 6.54 12.19 -19.05
N TYR A 187 7.20 13.25 -19.49
CA TYR A 187 8.28 13.98 -18.79
C TYR A 187 9.57 13.20 -18.47
N ASN A 188 9.77 11.99 -19.02
CA ASN A 188 10.92 11.11 -18.71
C ASN A 188 11.07 10.78 -17.20
N CYS A 189 10.02 10.97 -16.40
CA CYS A 189 10.03 10.69 -14.96
C CYS A 189 9.08 9.52 -14.62
N TYR A 190 8.62 9.42 -13.36
CA TYR A 190 7.69 8.38 -12.93
C TYR A 190 6.31 8.54 -13.58
N HIS A 191 5.70 7.39 -13.93
CA HIS A 191 4.28 7.33 -14.27
C HIS A 191 3.46 6.84 -13.05
N PRO A 192 2.51 7.61 -12.51
CA PRO A 192 1.84 7.28 -11.25
C PRO A 192 0.80 6.16 -11.32
N ALA A 193 0.46 5.64 -12.50
CA ALA A 193 -0.66 4.71 -12.66
C ALA A 193 -0.30 3.34 -12.08
N ASN A 194 -0.98 2.95 -11.01
CA ASN A 194 -0.83 1.68 -10.29
C ASN A 194 0.64 1.27 -10.11
N TYR A 195 1.50 2.23 -9.73
CA TYR A 195 2.95 2.06 -9.74
C TYR A 195 3.39 0.91 -8.83
N GLN A 196 2.82 0.77 -7.64
CA GLN A 196 3.21 -0.29 -6.70
C GLN A 196 2.83 -1.67 -7.26
N SER A 197 1.59 -1.82 -7.73
CA SER A 197 1.09 -3.07 -8.33
C SER A 197 1.83 -3.43 -9.61
N ARG A 198 2.27 -2.44 -10.39
CA ARG A 198 3.14 -2.66 -11.56
C ARG A 198 4.51 -3.15 -11.13
N ALA A 199 5.10 -2.61 -10.07
CA ALA A 199 6.36 -3.13 -9.54
C ALA A 199 6.22 -4.58 -9.05
N LEU A 200 5.05 -4.97 -8.54
CA LEU A 200 4.74 -6.35 -8.12
C LEU A 200 4.50 -7.32 -9.28
N THR A 201 4.06 -6.85 -10.45
CA THR A 201 3.62 -7.72 -11.56
C THR A 201 4.51 -7.67 -12.81
N SER A 202 5.32 -6.63 -12.96
CA SER A 202 6.14 -6.43 -14.14
C SER A 202 7.33 -7.37 -14.19
N HIS A 203 7.67 -7.84 -15.38
CA HIS A 203 8.91 -8.61 -15.64
C HIS A 203 10.06 -7.69 -16.08
N HIS A 204 9.82 -6.39 -16.22
CA HIS A 204 10.83 -5.43 -16.65
C HIS A 204 11.82 -5.13 -15.52
N VAL A 205 13.07 -4.89 -15.91
CA VAL A 205 14.14 -4.51 -14.97
C VAL A 205 13.83 -3.21 -14.23
N ASN A 206 13.16 -2.23 -14.85
CA ASN A 206 12.84 -0.94 -14.23
C ASN A 206 11.34 -0.61 -14.44
N PRO A 207 10.49 -0.64 -13.39
CA PRO A 207 9.05 -0.39 -13.53
C PRO A 207 8.67 1.10 -13.60
N HIS A 208 9.63 2.02 -13.80
CA HIS A 208 9.42 3.47 -13.63
C HIS A 208 8.46 4.09 -14.64
N GLY A 209 8.60 3.71 -15.92
CA GLY A 209 7.69 4.07 -16.99
C GLY A 209 6.72 2.92 -17.25
N VAL A 210 5.63 3.17 -17.97
CA VAL A 210 4.72 2.12 -18.42
C VAL A 210 5.25 1.63 -19.77
N ASP A 211 5.60 0.34 -19.88
CA ASP A 211 5.82 -0.29 -21.18
C ASP A 211 4.61 -1.20 -21.47
N ASN A 212 4.23 -1.33 -22.75
CA ASN A 212 3.17 -2.24 -23.21
C ASN A 212 1.80 -2.05 -22.53
N HIS A 213 1.39 -0.80 -22.31
CA HIS A 213 0.05 -0.44 -21.79
C HIS A 213 -0.30 -1.03 -20.41
N GLN A 214 0.70 -1.36 -19.58
CA GLN A 214 0.49 -1.92 -18.24
C GLN A 214 0.00 -0.88 -17.21
N HIS A 215 -0.89 0.05 -17.58
CA HIS A 215 -1.50 1.00 -16.64
C HIS A 215 -2.43 0.32 -15.63
N ARG A 216 -2.93 -0.88 -15.97
CA ARG A 216 -3.80 -1.71 -15.14
C ARG A 216 -3.22 -3.11 -15.01
N PRO A 217 -2.23 -3.32 -14.11
CA PRO A 217 -1.68 -4.64 -13.85
C PRO A 217 -2.76 -5.63 -13.41
N ASN A 218 -2.50 -6.93 -13.53
CA ASN A 218 -3.44 -7.94 -13.05
C ASN A 218 -3.48 -7.93 -11.50
N LEU A 219 -4.64 -7.59 -10.92
CA LEU A 219 -4.81 -7.51 -9.46
C LEU A 219 -4.50 -8.84 -8.78
N THR A 220 -5.00 -9.96 -9.31
CA THR A 220 -4.76 -11.30 -8.75
C THR A 220 -3.27 -11.63 -8.72
N LEU A 221 -2.54 -11.34 -9.81
CA LEU A 221 -1.09 -11.54 -9.83
C LEU A 221 -0.37 -10.62 -8.83
N ALA A 222 -0.83 -9.37 -8.67
CA ALA A 222 -0.26 -8.47 -7.67
C ALA A 222 -0.49 -8.97 -6.24
N GLU A 223 -1.66 -9.55 -5.95
CA GLU A 223 -1.98 -10.18 -4.66
C GLU A 223 -1.15 -11.45 -4.42
N GLU A 224 -0.96 -12.28 -5.44
CA GLU A 224 -0.11 -13.47 -5.38
C GLU A 224 1.34 -13.07 -5.10
N THR A 225 1.92 -12.16 -5.89
CA THR A 225 3.27 -11.67 -5.63
C THR A 225 3.40 -11.00 -4.27
N TYR A 226 2.39 -10.26 -3.82
CA TYR A 226 2.37 -9.69 -2.46
C TYR A 226 2.49 -10.77 -1.37
N ARG A 227 1.78 -11.90 -1.52
CA ARG A 227 1.80 -13.01 -0.57
C ARG A 227 3.09 -13.82 -0.59
N ASP A 228 3.83 -13.77 -1.70
CA ASP A 228 5.14 -14.42 -1.84
C ASP A 228 6.25 -13.71 -1.05
N PHE A 229 6.03 -12.50 -0.54
CA PHE A 229 6.99 -11.83 0.34
C PHE A 229 6.93 -12.36 1.77
N ASP A 230 8.09 -12.69 2.33
CA ASP A 230 8.25 -13.08 3.73
C ASP A 230 7.93 -11.94 4.69
N PHE A 231 8.17 -10.70 4.26
CA PHE A 231 7.91 -9.49 5.03
C PHE A 231 7.53 -8.31 4.13
N VAL A 232 6.42 -7.66 4.48
CA VAL A 232 5.98 -6.42 3.84
C VAL A 232 5.94 -5.31 4.88
N ALA A 233 6.82 -4.34 4.74
CA ALA A 233 6.82 -3.14 5.55
C ALA A 233 5.77 -2.13 5.06
N SER A 234 5.27 -1.31 5.99
CA SER A 234 4.47 -0.14 5.66
C SER A 234 5.30 1.13 5.87
N ALA A 235 5.45 1.91 4.81
CA ALA A 235 6.11 3.22 4.84
C ALA A 235 5.34 4.26 5.65
N ASP A 236 4.04 4.03 5.90
CA ASP A 236 3.21 4.90 6.74
C ASP A 236 3.45 4.58 8.24
N PHE A 237 3.91 3.37 8.56
CA PHE A 237 4.18 2.87 9.91
C PHE A 237 5.63 2.34 10.03
N VAL A 238 6.61 3.20 9.77
CA VAL A 238 8.04 2.82 9.68
C VAL A 238 8.56 2.25 10.99
N HIS A 239 8.25 2.91 12.11
CA HIS A 239 8.70 2.48 13.43
C HIS A 239 8.14 1.10 13.79
N GLU A 240 6.84 0.93 13.62
CA GLU A 240 6.14 -0.32 13.89
C GLU A 240 6.61 -1.45 12.97
N SER A 241 6.85 -1.15 11.68
CA SER A 241 7.46 -2.09 10.73
C SER A 241 8.84 -2.53 11.18
N ARG A 242 9.68 -1.60 11.68
CA ARG A 242 11.01 -1.91 12.22
C ARG A 242 10.91 -2.80 13.45
N CYS A 243 10.01 -2.50 14.38
CA CYS A 243 9.78 -3.33 15.57
C CYS A 243 9.34 -4.75 15.20
N LEU A 244 8.41 -4.88 14.26
CA LEU A 244 7.95 -6.18 13.78
C LEU A 244 9.09 -6.98 13.12
N LEU A 245 9.85 -6.35 12.22
CA LEU A 245 11.01 -6.96 11.57
C LEU A 245 12.03 -7.45 12.60
N TYR A 246 12.40 -6.58 13.54
CA TYR A 246 13.42 -6.85 14.54
C TYR A 246 13.01 -8.00 15.44
N TYR A 247 11.73 -8.07 15.83
CA TYR A 247 11.19 -9.17 16.60
C TYR A 247 11.29 -10.49 15.84
N ARG A 248 11.04 -10.47 14.52
CA ARG A 248 11.14 -11.65 13.67
C ARG A 248 12.57 -12.15 13.46
N LEU A 249 13.61 -11.39 13.80
CA LEU A 249 14.99 -11.92 13.81
C LEU A 249 15.23 -12.89 14.98
N GLY A 250 14.31 -12.96 15.94
CA GLY A 250 14.30 -13.98 16.99
C GLY A 250 15.45 -13.86 17.99
N PRO A 251 15.75 -14.96 18.71
CA PRO A 251 16.82 -14.98 19.73
C PRO A 251 18.22 -14.70 19.19
N ASP A 252 18.46 -15.00 17.91
CA ASP A 252 19.76 -14.81 17.25
C ASP A 252 19.94 -13.38 16.70
N ALA A 253 18.98 -12.49 16.95
CA ALA A 253 19.02 -11.11 16.50
C ALA A 253 20.30 -10.38 17.00
N PRO A 254 20.91 -9.52 16.16
CA PRO A 254 22.05 -8.72 16.58
C PRO A 254 21.78 -7.84 17.81
N ALA A 255 22.80 -7.61 18.63
CA ALA A 255 22.65 -6.94 19.92
C ALA A 255 21.98 -5.55 19.84
N ASN A 256 22.28 -4.77 18.80
CA ASN A 256 21.67 -3.46 18.59
C ASN A 256 20.19 -3.54 18.20
N THR A 257 19.79 -4.57 17.46
CA THR A 257 18.40 -4.91 17.15
C THR A 257 17.64 -5.27 18.42
N VAL A 258 18.21 -6.14 19.27
CA VAL A 258 17.64 -6.51 20.58
C VAL A 258 17.52 -5.28 21.48
N SER A 259 18.54 -4.41 21.51
CA SER A 259 18.49 -3.15 22.26
C SER A 259 17.34 -2.28 21.79
N TYR A 260 17.19 -2.07 20.47
CA TYR A 260 16.12 -1.26 19.91
C TYR A 260 14.73 -1.82 20.25
N LEU A 261 14.55 -3.14 20.14
CA LEU A 261 13.30 -3.78 20.56
C LEU A 261 12.97 -3.45 22.01
N ASN A 262 13.95 -3.56 22.91
CA ASN A 262 13.74 -3.38 24.35
C ASN A 262 13.51 -1.93 24.77
N THR A 263 14.10 -0.96 24.09
CA THR A 263 14.05 0.44 24.50
C THR A 263 13.05 1.28 23.70
N ALA A 264 12.98 1.07 22.39
CA ALA A 264 12.24 1.93 21.47
C ALA A 264 10.89 1.35 21.05
N CYS A 265 10.72 0.02 20.99
CA CYS A 265 9.46 -0.61 20.62
C CYS A 265 8.46 -0.64 21.79
N ASN A 266 8.07 0.57 22.22
CA ASN A 266 7.11 0.82 23.28
C ASN A 266 6.50 2.22 23.14
N CYS A 267 5.18 2.34 23.28
CA CYS A 267 4.51 3.63 23.23
C CYS A 267 4.92 4.64 24.31
N ASN A 268 5.40 4.18 25.46
CA ASN A 268 5.78 5.08 26.55
C ASN A 268 7.13 5.78 26.30
N ASN A 269 7.93 5.31 25.34
CA ASN A 269 9.32 5.74 25.12
C ASN A 269 9.57 6.24 23.69
N GLN A 270 8.63 6.99 23.10
CA GLN A 270 8.82 7.53 21.75
C GLN A 270 9.77 8.75 21.69
N SER A 271 10.18 9.31 22.83
CA SER A 271 11.15 10.40 22.88
C SER A 271 12.54 9.88 22.47
N GLY A 272 13.06 10.40 21.35
CA GLY A 272 14.42 10.07 20.88
C GLY A 272 14.53 8.77 20.08
N VAL A 273 13.42 8.26 19.54
CA VAL A 273 13.53 7.24 18.49
C VAL A 273 14.15 7.91 17.27
N ASP A 274 15.38 7.52 16.93
CA ASP A 274 16.03 7.99 15.70
C ASP A 274 15.14 7.66 14.51
N ASP A 275 14.52 8.70 13.94
CA ASP A 275 13.82 8.62 12.68
C ASP A 275 14.86 8.39 11.59
N VAL A 276 15.07 7.11 11.26
CA VAL A 276 15.88 6.70 10.11
C VAL A 276 15.09 7.02 8.85
N HIS A 277 14.95 8.31 8.54
CA HIS A 277 14.31 8.80 7.33
C HIS A 277 15.39 9.19 6.31
N VAL A 278 15.41 8.51 5.18
CA VAL A 278 16.28 8.90 4.06
C VAL A 278 15.50 9.85 3.17
N SER A 279 15.79 11.14 3.31
CA SER A 279 15.23 12.16 2.44
C SER A 279 16.13 12.42 1.22
N HIS A 280 15.53 12.50 0.04
CA HIS A 280 16.22 12.74 -1.23
C HIS A 280 16.09 14.19 -1.73
N HIS A 281 15.27 15.00 -1.07
CA HIS A 281 15.04 16.42 -1.35
C HIS A 281 14.55 17.13 -0.08
N ALA A 282 14.84 18.42 0.07
CA ALA A 282 14.42 19.18 1.26
C ALA A 282 12.99 19.75 1.17
N LEU A 283 12.45 19.89 -0.04
CA LEU A 283 11.20 20.62 -0.32
C LEU A 283 10.06 19.69 -0.71
N GLY A 284 8.82 20.20 -0.65
CA GLY A 284 7.61 19.53 -1.12
C GLY A 284 7.11 18.42 -0.20
N HIS A 285 7.63 18.32 1.03
CA HIS A 285 7.14 17.35 2.00
C HIS A 285 5.80 17.83 2.53
N ARG A 286 4.79 16.95 2.50
CA ARG A 286 3.48 17.24 3.05
C ARG A 286 3.08 16.15 4.03
N ALA A 287 2.66 16.56 5.23
CA ALA A 287 2.23 15.63 6.28
C ALA A 287 0.80 15.11 6.06
N THR A 288 -0.03 15.92 5.39
CA THR A 288 -1.47 15.71 5.21
C THR A 288 -1.77 15.77 3.72
N LEU A 289 -2.46 14.79 3.13
CA LEU A 289 -2.90 14.86 1.73
C LEU A 289 -4.42 14.82 1.57
N ARG A 290 -5.15 14.60 2.66
CA ARG A 290 -6.63 14.57 2.63
C ARG A 290 -7.28 15.93 2.34
N ASP A 291 -6.53 17.00 2.49
CA ASP A 291 -6.93 18.40 2.29
C ASP A 291 -6.70 18.90 0.86
N LEU A 292 -6.07 18.09 0.00
CA LEU A 292 -5.97 18.40 -1.44
C LEU A 292 -7.36 18.61 -2.07
N PRO A 293 -7.46 19.43 -3.13
CA PRO A 293 -8.73 19.67 -3.81
C PRO A 293 -9.42 18.36 -4.23
N PRO A 294 -10.75 18.22 -4.09
CA PRO A 294 -11.46 16.98 -4.44
C PRO A 294 -11.23 16.51 -5.89
N ARG A 295 -11.07 17.46 -6.82
CA ARG A 295 -10.72 17.15 -8.22
C ARG A 295 -9.36 16.45 -8.31
N THR A 296 -8.35 16.94 -7.58
CA THR A 296 -7.02 16.36 -7.53
C THR A 296 -7.05 14.97 -6.90
N LEU A 297 -7.76 14.81 -5.79
CA LEU A 297 -7.93 13.51 -5.12
C LEU A 297 -8.56 12.47 -6.06
N SER A 298 -9.59 12.85 -6.81
CA SER A 298 -10.24 11.97 -7.79
C SER A 298 -9.28 11.53 -8.91
N LYS A 299 -8.37 12.40 -9.36
CA LYS A 299 -7.33 12.03 -10.34
C LYS A 299 -6.38 10.97 -9.77
N ILE A 300 -5.94 11.12 -8.53
CA ILE A 300 -5.10 10.12 -7.85
C ILE A 300 -5.83 8.77 -7.79
N GLU A 301 -7.07 8.77 -7.30
CA GLU A 301 -7.87 7.55 -7.16
C GLU A 301 -8.08 6.83 -8.49
N ASN A 302 -8.29 7.57 -9.58
CA ASN A 302 -8.40 7.00 -10.92
C ASN A 302 -7.09 6.33 -11.40
N LEU A 303 -5.94 6.92 -11.03
CA LEU A 303 -4.63 6.39 -11.39
C LEU A 303 -4.20 5.22 -10.51
N THR A 304 -4.70 5.10 -9.27
CA THR A 304 -4.18 4.14 -8.27
C THR A 304 -5.18 3.08 -7.82
N GLN A 305 -6.19 2.76 -8.62
CA GLN A 305 -7.27 1.82 -8.22
C GLN A 305 -6.74 0.46 -7.72
N ILE A 306 -5.76 -0.12 -8.41
CA ILE A 306 -5.21 -1.44 -8.06
C ILE A 306 -4.25 -1.32 -6.88
N ASP A 307 -3.46 -0.24 -6.82
CA ASP A 307 -2.60 0.06 -5.66
C ASP A 307 -3.44 0.23 -4.38
N THR A 308 -4.63 0.80 -4.48
CA THR A 308 -5.58 0.92 -3.37
C THR A 308 -5.99 -0.46 -2.84
N GLU A 309 -6.41 -1.38 -3.72
CA GLU A 309 -6.80 -2.74 -3.31
C GLU A 309 -5.62 -3.50 -2.65
N ILE A 310 -4.44 -3.44 -3.27
CA ILE A 310 -3.23 -4.07 -2.71
C ILE A 310 -2.86 -3.46 -1.37
N TYR A 311 -2.92 -2.13 -1.25
CA TYR A 311 -2.59 -1.45 0.01
C TYR A 311 -3.61 -1.74 1.11
N ILE A 312 -4.91 -1.87 0.80
CA ILE A 312 -5.93 -2.29 1.78
C ILE A 312 -5.61 -3.68 2.33
N THR A 313 -5.24 -4.63 1.45
CA THR A 313 -4.83 -5.97 1.86
C THR A 313 -3.58 -5.91 2.73
N ALA A 314 -2.55 -5.18 2.30
CA ALA A 314 -1.31 -5.03 3.05
C ALA A 314 -1.51 -4.37 4.41
N LEU A 315 -2.36 -3.35 4.51
CA LEU A 315 -2.66 -2.65 5.75
C LEU A 315 -3.39 -3.55 6.74
N LYS A 316 -4.35 -4.36 6.29
CA LYS A 316 -5.05 -5.34 7.14
C LYS A 316 -4.09 -6.36 7.73
N ASP A 317 -3.23 -6.93 6.89
CA ASP A 317 -2.23 -7.91 7.32
C ASP A 317 -1.21 -7.28 8.26
N PHE A 318 -0.76 -6.05 7.97
CA PHE A 318 0.14 -5.30 8.83
C PHE A 318 -0.46 -5.04 10.22
N ILE A 319 -1.68 -4.49 10.28
CA ILE A 319 -2.36 -4.20 11.55
C ILE A 319 -2.58 -5.48 12.36
N ALA A 320 -2.93 -6.59 11.71
CA ALA A 320 -3.08 -7.86 12.40
C ALA A 320 -1.74 -8.37 12.98
N ARG A 321 -0.63 -8.24 12.24
CA ARG A 321 0.71 -8.61 12.72
C ARG A 321 1.20 -7.73 13.86
N ILE A 322 0.90 -6.43 13.84
CA ILE A 322 1.19 -5.53 14.95
C ILE A 322 0.37 -5.88 16.19
N ALA A 323 -0.94 -6.09 16.05
CA ALA A 323 -1.78 -6.52 17.18
C ALA A 323 -1.30 -7.85 17.78
N TRP A 324 -0.84 -8.79 16.94
CA TRP A 324 -0.19 -10.02 17.40
C TRP A 324 1.13 -9.75 18.12
N LEU A 325 2.01 -8.91 17.56
CA LEU A 325 3.28 -8.54 18.19
C LEU A 325 3.08 -7.99 19.60
N GLU A 326 2.02 -7.22 19.83
CA GLU A 326 1.71 -6.63 21.13
C GLU A 326 1.03 -7.59 22.13
N SER A 327 0.62 -8.77 21.67
CA SER A 327 -0.04 -9.76 22.51
C SER A 327 0.92 -10.40 23.53
N LYS A 328 0.36 -11.05 24.56
CA LYS A 328 1.15 -11.71 25.61
C LYS A 328 2.02 -12.86 25.11
N SER A 329 1.68 -13.46 23.98
CA SER A 329 2.45 -14.54 23.36
C SER A 329 3.63 -14.04 22.52
N ALA A 330 3.76 -12.73 22.30
CA ALA A 330 4.84 -12.11 21.56
C ALA A 330 5.64 -11.12 22.41
N LEU A 331 5.55 -9.81 22.13
CA LEU A 331 6.30 -8.77 22.86
C LEU A 331 5.62 -8.35 24.17
N GLY A 332 4.31 -8.55 24.29
CA GLY A 332 3.54 -8.28 25.51
C GLY A 332 3.42 -6.79 25.89
N ARG A 333 3.69 -5.87 24.97
CA ARG A 333 3.56 -4.41 25.18
C ARG A 333 3.13 -3.71 23.90
N ARG A 334 2.56 -2.52 24.06
CA ARG A 334 2.08 -1.66 22.96
C ARG A 334 3.25 -1.07 22.17
N VAL A 335 3.18 -1.18 20.84
CA VAL A 335 4.12 -0.64 19.86
C VAL A 335 3.43 0.40 18.98
N LEU A 336 2.19 0.13 18.54
CA LEU A 336 1.38 1.09 17.79
C LEU A 336 0.61 1.99 18.75
N CYS A 337 0.90 3.28 18.70
CA CYS A 337 0.43 4.25 19.67
C CYS A 337 -0.81 5.00 19.18
N ASP A 338 -1.62 5.49 20.12
CA ASP A 338 -2.87 6.16 19.76
C ASP A 338 -2.60 7.43 18.93
N SER A 339 -1.51 8.15 19.20
CA SER A 339 -1.06 9.29 18.37
C SER A 339 -0.78 8.93 16.91
N ILE A 340 -0.28 7.71 16.64
CA ILE A 340 -0.01 7.22 15.29
C ILE A 340 -1.32 6.84 14.60
N LEU A 341 -2.26 6.22 15.34
CA LEU A 341 -3.61 5.95 14.84
C LEU A 341 -4.37 7.25 14.53
N GLU A 342 -4.36 8.22 15.45
CA GLU A 342 -4.98 9.54 15.28
C GLU A 342 -4.44 10.29 14.07
N LYS A 343 -3.12 10.19 13.82
CA LYS A 343 -2.50 10.75 12.63
C LYS A 343 -3.01 10.11 11.34
N TRP A 344 -3.02 8.78 11.28
CA TRP A 344 -3.28 8.05 10.04
C TRP A 344 -4.76 7.76 9.75
N GLU A 345 -5.62 7.74 10.77
CA GLU A 345 -7.06 7.51 10.64
C GLU A 345 -7.70 8.44 9.58
N PRO A 346 -7.59 9.77 9.69
CA PRO A 346 -8.16 10.68 8.68
C PRO A 346 -7.42 10.65 7.34
N GLU A 347 -6.12 10.31 7.31
CA GLU A 347 -5.35 10.21 6.06
C GLU A 347 -5.74 8.98 5.22
N LEU A 348 -6.14 7.89 5.88
CA LEU A 348 -6.47 6.61 5.26
C LEU A 348 -7.98 6.37 5.11
N ALA A 349 -8.83 7.30 5.57
CA ALA A 349 -10.29 7.18 5.51
C ALA A 349 -10.85 6.95 4.09
N TYR A 350 -10.15 7.42 3.05
CA TYR A 350 -10.54 7.21 1.65
C TYR A 350 -10.50 5.75 1.19
N LEU A 351 -9.85 4.87 1.96
CA LEU A 351 -9.83 3.43 1.74
C LEU A 351 -11.14 2.74 2.18
N ASN A 352 -12.12 3.50 2.68
CA ASN A 352 -13.38 2.98 3.24
C ASN A 352 -13.16 1.97 4.38
N LEU A 353 -12.16 2.25 5.23
CA LEU A 353 -11.86 1.49 6.44
C LEU A 353 -11.46 2.46 7.56
N SER A 354 -11.74 2.05 8.81
CA SER A 354 -11.18 2.68 10.00
C SER A 354 -9.99 1.86 10.49
N VAL A 355 -8.80 2.45 10.52
CA VAL A 355 -7.57 1.77 10.97
C VAL A 355 -7.65 1.51 12.47
N THR A 356 -8.21 2.46 13.21
CA THR A 356 -8.43 2.38 14.65
C THR A 356 -9.40 1.26 15.00
N GLU A 357 -10.56 1.18 14.33
CA GLU A 357 -11.52 0.08 14.55
C GLU A 357 -10.96 -1.28 14.13
N LEU A 358 -10.21 -1.32 13.03
CA LEU A 358 -9.54 -2.52 12.55
C LEU A 358 -8.54 -3.04 13.60
N TYR A 359 -7.65 -2.18 14.07
CA TYR A 359 -6.65 -2.52 15.07
C TYR A 359 -7.27 -2.93 16.42
N ASN A 360 -8.19 -2.13 16.95
CA ASN A 360 -8.88 -2.45 18.20
C ASN A 360 -9.69 -3.74 18.12
N GLY A 361 -10.33 -3.99 16.96
CA GLY A 361 -11.05 -5.22 16.69
C GLY A 361 -10.14 -6.45 16.76
N VAL A 362 -9.01 -6.44 16.04
CA VAL A 362 -8.07 -7.57 16.04
C VAL A 362 -7.45 -7.78 17.43
N ARG A 363 -7.01 -6.71 18.10
CA ARG A 363 -6.42 -6.79 19.44
C ARG A 363 -7.39 -7.40 20.45
N LYS A 364 -8.66 -7.02 20.42
CA LYS A 364 -9.69 -7.56 21.32
C LYS A 364 -9.90 -9.05 21.10
N GLU A 365 -9.90 -9.52 19.85
CA GLU A 365 -10.02 -10.96 19.57
C GLU A 365 -8.78 -11.73 20.04
N LEU A 366 -7.58 -11.21 19.81
CA LEU A 366 -6.33 -11.85 20.28
C LEU A 366 -6.25 -11.92 21.82
N GLN A 367 -6.86 -10.99 22.55
CA GLN A 367 -6.91 -11.02 24.02
C GLN A 367 -7.87 -12.08 24.58
N ARG A 368 -8.79 -12.60 23.76
CA ARG A 368 -9.73 -13.68 24.16
C ARG A 368 -9.13 -15.07 23.99
N LEU A 369 -8.11 -15.19 23.14
CA LEU A 369 -7.29 -16.38 22.95
C LEU A 369 -6.23 -16.43 24.06
#